data_AF-A0A0K8PJ73-F1
#
_entry.id   AF-A0A0K8PJ73-F1
#
_cell.length_a   1.000
_cell.length_b   1.000
_cell.length_c   1.000
_cell.angle_alpha   90.00
_cell.angle_beta   90.00
_cell.angle_gamma   90.00
#
_symmetry.space_group_name_H-M   'P 1'
#
loop_
_entity.id
_entity.type
_entity.pdbx_description
1 polymer ?
#
loop_
_entity_poly.entity_id
_entity_poly.type
_entity_poly.pdbx_seq_one_letter_code
_entity_poly.pdbx_strand_id
1 'polypeptide(L)' 'MENRVETARRICGLDDGDVLFDEHGVPQHVICECCYNESGIGDDTLTQVRELRGYWVGHGAQWRPGAETS' A
#
# COMPACT_ATOMS: atom_id res chain seq x y z
N MET A 1 -21.05 10.36 -10.39
CA MET A 1 -20.28 9.35 -9.66
C MET A 1 -18.82 9.73 -9.90
N GLU A 2 -18.11 10.26 -8.90
CA GLU A 2 -16.66 10.39 -9.05
C GLU A 2 -16.12 8.95 -9.10
N ASN A 3 -15.55 8.54 -10.23
CA ASN A 3 -14.76 7.32 -10.32
C ASN A 3 -13.51 7.58 -9.45
N ARG A 4 -13.54 7.08 -8.22
CA ARG A 4 -12.49 7.28 -7.22
C ARG A 4 -11.71 5.99 -7.06
N VAL A 5 -11.06 5.58 -8.15
CA VAL A 5 -9.96 4.61 -8.02
C VAL A 5 -8.90 5.19 -7.08
N GLU A 6 -8.36 4.33 -6.23
CA GLU A 6 -7.26 4.69 -5.33
C GLU A 6 -5.96 4.19 -5.93
N THR A 7 -5.03 5.11 -6.21
CA THR A 7 -3.69 4.80 -6.70
C THR A 7 -2.60 5.05 -5.67
N ALA A 8 -2.89 5.85 -4.65
CA ALA A 8 -1.95 6.18 -3.59
C ALA A 8 -1.86 5.07 -2.55
N ARG A 9 -0.66 4.53 -2.33
CA ARG A 9 -0.45 3.44 -1.37
C ARG A 9 -0.59 3.93 0.07
N ARG A 10 -1.52 3.37 0.82
CA ARG A 10 -1.88 3.78 2.19
C ARG A 10 -0.69 3.76 3.19
N ILE A 11 0.27 2.85 2.99
CA ILE A 11 1.41 2.67 3.91
C ILE A 11 2.54 3.66 3.64
N CYS A 12 3.09 3.68 2.43
CA CYS A 12 4.24 4.54 2.08
C CYS A 12 3.86 5.87 1.41
N GLY A 13 2.68 5.94 0.78
CA GLY A 13 2.23 7.11 0.02
C GLY A 13 2.72 7.17 -1.43
N LEU A 14 3.40 6.13 -1.94
CA LEU A 14 3.79 6.06 -3.35
C LEU A 14 2.55 6.00 -4.24
N ASP A 15 2.52 6.86 -5.25
CA ASP A 15 1.50 6.91 -6.30
C ASP A 15 2.22 6.86 -7.66
N ASP A 16 2.23 5.68 -8.26
CA ASP A 16 2.85 5.38 -9.56
C ASP A 16 1.80 5.05 -10.64
N GLY A 17 0.52 5.27 -10.33
CA GLY A 17 -0.60 5.05 -11.26
C GLY A 17 -1.21 3.65 -11.22
N ASP A 18 -0.70 2.71 -10.42
CA ASP A 18 -1.33 1.42 -10.20
C ASP A 18 -2.68 1.58 -9.48
N VAL A 19 -3.73 0.90 -9.96
CA VAL A 19 -5.02 0.87 -9.27
C VAL A 19 -4.92 -0.11 -8.10
N LEU A 20 -5.02 0.40 -6.87
CA LEU A 20 -4.94 -0.39 -5.63
C LEU A 20 -6.32 -0.80 -5.14
N PHE A 21 -7.28 0.12 -5.22
CA PHE A 21 -8.69 -0.12 -4.95
C PHE A 21 -9.52 0.46 -6.10
N ASP A 22 -10.48 -0.33 -6.60
CA ASP A 22 -11.36 0.10 -7.68
C ASP A 22 -12.42 1.12 -7.19
N GLU A 23 -13.31 1.54 -8.09
CA GLU A 23 -14.38 2.48 -7.78
C GLU A 23 -15.42 1.96 -6.75
N HIS A 24 -15.37 0.66 -6.42
CA HIS A 24 -16.19 0.02 -5.40
C HIS A 24 -15.42 -0.23 -4.09
N GLY A 25 -14.15 0.16 -4.03
CA GLY A 25 -13.27 -0.10 -2.89
C GLY A 25 -12.79 -1.55 -2.82
N VAL A 26 -12.82 -2.30 -3.93
CA VAL A 26 -12.31 -3.68 -3.98
C VAL A 26 -10.80 -3.64 -4.22
N PRO A 27 -9.99 -4.30 -3.36
CA PRO A 27 -8.54 -4.33 -3.52
C PRO A 27 -8.12 -5.09 -4.78
N GLN A 28 -7.07 -4.61 -5.43
CA GLN A 28 -6.50 -5.22 -6.65
C GLN A 28 -5.26 -6.08 -6.37
N HIS A 29 -4.92 -6.33 -5.10
CA HIS A 29 -3.80 -7.18 -4.68
C HIS A 29 -2.44 -6.77 -5.26
N VAL A 30 -2.22 -5.47 -5.46
CA VAL A 30 -0.96 -4.91 -5.97
C VAL A 30 0.07 -4.84 -4.85
N ILE A 31 1.25 -5.42 -5.07
CA ILE A 31 2.38 -5.38 -4.13
C ILE A 31 3.22 -4.13 -4.37
N CYS A 32 3.46 -3.37 -3.30
CA CYS A 32 4.28 -2.17 -3.35
C CYS A 32 5.79 -2.46 -3.39
N GLU A 33 6.52 -1.94 -4.37
CA GLU A 33 7.99 -2.04 -4.37
C GLU A 33 8.68 -1.14 -3.32
N CYS A 34 7.98 -0.16 -2.73
CA CYS A 34 8.54 0.69 -1.69
C CYS A 34 8.47 0.04 -0.30
N CYS A 35 7.27 -0.36 0.12
CA CYS A 35 7.00 -0.86 1.47
C CYS A 35 6.57 -2.33 1.53
N TYR A 36 6.44 -3.01 0.39
CA TYR A 36 6.05 -4.42 0.26
C TYR A 36 4.66 -4.75 0.81
N ASN A 37 3.83 -3.75 1.11
CA ASN A 37 2.43 -3.96 1.40
C ASN A 37 1.67 -4.37 0.14
N GLU A 38 0.78 -5.35 0.27
CA GLU A 38 -0.19 -5.74 -0.76
C GLU A 38 -1.52 -5.02 -0.49
N SER A 39 -2.07 -4.33 -1.50
CA SER A 39 -3.37 -3.66 -1.36
C SER A 39 -4.47 -4.67 -1.00
N GLY A 40 -5.20 -4.42 0.09
CA GLY A 40 -6.21 -5.31 0.67
C GLY A 40 -5.71 -6.15 1.84
N ILE A 41 -4.40 -6.19 2.11
CA ILE A 41 -3.81 -6.96 3.21
C ILE A 41 -3.12 -6.01 4.18
N GLY A 42 -3.71 -5.83 5.36
CA GLY A 42 -3.13 -4.94 6.39
C GLY A 42 -3.30 -3.44 6.11
N ASP A 43 -3.95 -3.08 5.00
CA ASP A 43 -4.30 -1.70 4.68
C ASP A 43 -5.81 -1.50 4.43
N ASP A 44 -6.65 -2.52 4.66
CA ASP A 44 -8.10 -2.48 4.37
C ASP A 44 -8.93 -1.74 5.44
N THR A 45 -8.37 -1.54 6.63
CA THR A 45 -9.00 -0.74 7.69
C THR A 45 -8.07 0.37 8.19
N LEU A 46 -8.66 1.47 8.66
CA LEU A 46 -7.90 2.61 9.19
C LEU A 46 -6.99 2.23 10.35
N THR A 47 -7.41 1.28 11.20
CA THR A 47 -6.61 0.78 12.32
C THR A 47 -5.37 0.05 11.81
N GLN A 48 -5.53 -0.89 10.87
CA GLN A 48 -4.40 -1.62 10.31
C GLN A 48 -3.44 -0.70 9.55
N VAL A 49 -3.96 0.26 8.78
CA VAL A 49 -3.13 1.28 8.11
C VAL A 49 -2.28 2.04 9.13
N ARG A 50 -2.86 2.47 10.25
CA ARG A 50 -2.12 3.19 11.30
C ARG A 50 -1.05 2.32 11.96
N GLU A 51 -1.38 1.07 12.26
CA GLU A 51 -0.44 0.11 12.86
C GLU A 51 0.72 -0.19 11.91
N LEU A 52 0.42 -0.55 10.66
CA LEU A 52 1.41 -0.96 9.67
C LEU A 52 2.27 0.22 9.21
N ARG A 53 1.68 1.40 9.00
CA ARG A 53 2.45 2.63 8.73
C ARG A 53 3.30 3.01 9.93
N GLY A 54 2.76 2.92 11.15
CA GLY A 54 3.50 3.19 12.38
C GLY A 54 4.70 2.27 12.54
N TYR A 55 4.53 0.97 12.28
CA TYR A 55 5.61 -0.01 12.24
C TYR A 55 6.64 0.34 11.17
N TRP A 56 6.22 0.53 9.91
CA TRP A 56 7.14 0.85 8.81
C TRP A 56 7.96 2.12 9.08
N VAL A 57 7.32 3.20 9.54
CA VAL A 57 8.00 4.46 9.92
C VAL A 57 8.91 4.25 11.13
N GLY A 58 8.46 3.54 12.16
CA GLY A 58 9.24 3.26 13.38
C GLY A 58 10.50 2.44 13.11
N HIS A 59 10.51 1.66 12.02
CA HIS A 59 11.66 0.91 11.54
C HIS A 59 12.52 1.68 10.52
N GLY A 60 12.31 2.99 10.37
CA GLY A 60 13.11 3.87 9.52
C GLY A 60 12.60 3.99 8.09
N ALA A 61 11.33 3.63 7.83
CA ALA A 61 10.70 3.74 6.51
C ALA A 61 11.52 3.03 5.42
N GLN A 62 12.02 1.82 5.73
CA GLN A 62 12.94 1.11 4.87
C GLN A 62 12.30 0.86 3.51
N TRP A 63 12.97 1.33 2.47
CA TRP A 63 12.72 0.88 1.11
C TRP A 63 13.24 -0.57 1.03
N ARG A 64 12.34 -1.51 0.72
CA ARG A 64 12.77 -2.87 0.39
C ARG A 64 12.96 -2.96 -1.12
N PRO A 65 14.19 -2.92 -1.66
CA PRO A 65 14.40 -3.23 -3.08
C PRO A 65 13.81 -4.62 -3.35
N GLY A 66 12.92 -4.69 -4.33
CA GLY A 66 12.16 -5.90 -4.64
C GLY A 66 13.10 -7.08 -4.87
N ALA A 67 12.91 -8.16 -4.12
CA ALA A 67 13.48 -9.50 -4.29
C ALA A 67 14.69 -9.62 -5.25
N GLU A 68 15.80 -8.97 -4.94
CA GLU A 68 17.08 -9.21 -5.61
C GLU A 68 17.78 -10.36 -4.88
N THR A 69 17.52 -11.58 -5.36
CA THR A 69 18.31 -12.82 -5.16
C THR A 69 18.56 -13.34 -3.74
N SER A 70 17.99 -14.51 -3.45
CA SER A 70 18.66 -15.60 -2.75
C SER A 70 18.23 -16.93 -3.35
#